data_AF-A0A7S2LZ06-F1
#
_entry.id   AF-A0A7S2LZ06-F1
#
_cell.length_a   1.000
_cell.length_b   1.000
_cell.length_c   1.000
_cell.angle_alpha   90.00
_cell.angle_beta   90.00
_cell.angle_gamma   90.00
#
_symmetry.space_group_name_H-M   'P 1'
#
loop_
_entity.id
_entity.type
_entity.pdbx_description
1 polymer ?
#
loop_
_entity_poly.entity_id
_entity_poly.type
_entity_poly.pdbx_seq_one_letter_code
_entity_poly.pdbx_strand_id
1 'polypeptide(L)'
;MSMEWMLKPLSPAQAVAAVARLPEVLGLAQPVQRVKTFDFSHTNVAIVEELVANPGQIRELTVGIGNADLWELDLSWLTSVASRWHGALHVAVGNEPDLEGVPPSLVLHAIQLLRSALPDARITVPFAYSIMQVSFPVDKAEFSLAFKEHYAEVLNRIDYVTINIYPFLSAGIRGVPLDSLLSPYMPFLSQQLEALRVALWKLSPAGPAMPVAVGETGWPSCGAARFRPYSFAVLSNSQAYMRSVARWIESSASDGSIIQGNLFALFDEETKGTRAIERSYGILASDGSLKDVGTCRSNATEPSVEWLEVDYPECENDMDWMVENFEDTRLAEKFIGRGIDGSLCSLQQYLYNRWASCPPVTRVPGAKVYFDGVRAYGEAAASTKCASWRLIDKYTDRGPNTPPLPGSRAAR
;
A
#
# COMPACT_ATOMS: atom_id res chain seq x y z
N MET A 1 10.00 -1.94 9.62
CA MET A 1 9.99 -3.15 10.45
C MET A 1 8.76 -3.06 11.33
N SER A 2 7.91 -4.09 11.31
CA SER A 2 6.82 -4.29 12.25
C SER A 2 6.71 -5.78 12.53
N MET A 3 6.21 -6.14 13.70
CA MET A 3 5.82 -7.51 14.05
C MET A 3 4.36 -7.61 14.47
N GLU A 4 3.62 -6.49 14.41
CA GLU A 4 2.22 -6.41 14.83
C GLU A 4 1.34 -7.40 14.08
N TRP A 5 1.59 -7.53 12.78
CA TRP A 5 0.76 -8.32 11.87
C TRP A 5 1.29 -9.73 11.64
N MET A 6 2.19 -10.20 12.50
CA MET A 6 2.73 -11.55 12.40
C MET A 6 1.88 -12.52 13.21
N LEU A 7 1.53 -13.68 12.64
CA LEU A 7 0.78 -14.72 13.38
C LEU A 7 1.57 -15.24 14.58
N LYS A 8 2.90 -15.30 14.45
CA LYS A 8 3.83 -15.68 15.51
C LYS A 8 4.96 -14.66 15.54
N PRO A 9 4.78 -13.54 16.26
CA PRO A 9 5.80 -12.49 16.35
C PRO A 9 7.13 -13.04 16.86
N LEU A 10 8.22 -12.61 16.24
CA LEU A 10 9.57 -12.82 16.76
C LEU A 10 9.77 -12.01 18.05
N SER A 11 10.80 -12.34 18.83
CA SER A 11 11.25 -11.40 19.86
C SER A 11 11.89 -10.16 19.21
N PRO A 12 11.88 -8.99 19.86
CA PRO A 12 12.55 -7.79 19.35
C PRO A 12 14.02 -8.04 18.98
N ALA A 13 14.76 -8.77 19.83
CA ALA A 13 16.15 -9.15 19.57
C ALA A 13 16.31 -10.01 18.31
N GLN A 14 15.41 -10.98 18.09
CA GLN A 14 15.41 -11.79 16.87
C GLN A 14 15.10 -10.95 15.62
N ALA A 15 14.13 -10.03 15.73
CA ALA A 15 13.77 -9.15 14.63
C ALA A 15 14.89 -8.18 14.25
N VAL A 16 15.55 -7.57 15.23
CA VAL A 16 16.72 -6.70 15.02
C VAL A 16 17.90 -7.48 14.44
N ALA A 17 18.17 -8.69 14.95
CA ALA A 17 19.24 -9.54 14.44
C ALA A 17 19.04 -9.94 12.96
N ALA A 18 17.78 -10.05 12.49
CA ALA A 18 17.49 -10.37 11.10
C ALA A 18 18.02 -9.32 10.11
N VAL A 19 18.16 -8.05 10.52
CA VAL A 19 18.69 -6.98 9.67
C VAL A 19 20.11 -7.25 9.19
N ALA A 20 20.93 -7.92 10.01
CA ALA A 20 22.31 -8.27 9.66
C ALA A 20 22.43 -9.23 8.46
N ARG A 21 21.34 -9.94 8.11
CA ARG A 21 21.31 -10.89 6.99
C ARG A 21 20.97 -10.21 5.65
N LEU A 22 20.42 -9.01 5.68
CA LEU A 22 19.95 -8.32 4.48
C LEU A 22 21.03 -8.07 3.42
N PRO A 23 22.29 -7.73 3.76
CA PRO A 23 23.31 -7.50 2.74
C PRO A 23 23.55 -8.72 1.85
N GLU A 24 23.57 -9.92 2.43
CA GLU A 24 23.72 -11.17 1.67
C GLU A 24 22.47 -11.44 0.82
N VAL A 25 21.27 -11.32 1.41
CA VAL A 25 19.99 -11.60 0.73
C VAL A 25 19.76 -10.68 -0.47
N LEU A 26 20.07 -9.40 -0.30
CA LEU A 26 19.85 -8.35 -1.29
C LEU A 26 21.07 -8.13 -2.21
N GLY A 27 22.22 -8.72 -1.88
CA GLY A 27 23.48 -8.53 -2.59
C GLY A 27 23.95 -7.08 -2.57
N LEU A 28 23.97 -6.48 -1.37
CA LEU A 28 24.45 -5.12 -1.09
C LEU A 28 25.95 -5.11 -0.83
N ALA A 29 26.60 -3.98 -1.14
CA ALA A 29 28.02 -3.78 -0.82
C ALA A 29 28.23 -3.35 0.63
N GLN A 30 27.28 -2.57 1.18
CA GLN A 30 27.33 -2.07 2.55
C GLN A 30 26.32 -2.77 3.47
N PRO A 31 26.60 -2.82 4.79
CA PRO A 31 25.61 -3.25 5.78
C PRO A 31 24.40 -2.33 5.79
N VAL A 32 23.23 -2.86 6.15
CA VAL A 32 22.04 -2.05 6.41
C VAL A 32 22.22 -1.31 7.73
N GLN A 33 22.22 0.02 7.67
CA GLN A 33 22.46 0.91 8.83
C GLN A 33 21.21 1.68 9.26
N ARG A 34 20.05 1.44 8.64
CA ARG A 34 18.80 2.17 8.92
C ARG A 34 17.65 1.23 9.20
N VAL A 35 16.83 1.59 10.19
CA VAL A 35 15.54 0.95 10.45
C VAL A 35 14.44 2.02 10.55
N LYS A 36 13.27 1.73 9.96
CA LYS A 36 12.02 2.49 10.12
C LYS A 36 10.99 1.63 10.85
N THR A 37 10.34 2.17 11.89
CA THR A 37 9.07 1.64 12.46
C THR A 37 7.91 2.56 12.07
N PHE A 38 6.67 2.14 12.28
CA PHE A 38 5.51 2.81 11.65
C PHE A 38 4.63 3.61 12.62
N ASP A 39 4.59 3.22 13.90
CA ASP A 39 3.69 3.80 14.91
C ASP A 39 4.18 3.45 16.33
N PHE A 40 3.35 3.78 17.33
CA PHE A 40 3.60 3.48 18.74
C PHE A 40 2.95 2.17 19.22
N SER A 41 2.62 1.24 18.33
CA SER A 41 2.20 -0.10 18.73
C SER A 41 3.28 -0.75 19.61
N HIS A 42 2.85 -1.58 20.57
CA HIS A 42 3.73 -2.20 21.56
C HIS A 42 4.91 -2.97 20.91
N THR A 43 4.69 -3.62 19.76
CA THR A 43 5.75 -4.35 19.05
C THR A 43 6.78 -3.41 18.43
N ASN A 44 6.35 -2.29 17.83
CA ASN A 44 7.24 -1.28 17.27
C ASN A 44 8.03 -0.56 18.36
N VAL A 45 7.39 -0.22 19.49
CA VAL A 45 8.08 0.33 20.67
C VAL A 45 9.16 -0.63 21.17
N ALA A 46 8.84 -1.93 21.30
CA ALA A 46 9.80 -2.93 21.75
C ALA A 46 10.99 -3.10 20.80
N ILE A 47 10.79 -2.99 19.48
CA ILE A 47 11.87 -2.97 18.48
C ILE A 47 12.76 -1.74 18.68
N VAL A 48 12.17 -0.56 18.88
CA VAL A 48 12.93 0.67 19.09
C VAL A 48 13.76 0.58 20.38
N GLU A 49 13.19 0.08 21.47
CA GLU A 49 13.92 -0.12 22.72
C GLU A 49 15.09 -1.09 22.57
N GLU A 50 14.90 -2.20 21.83
CA GLU A 50 15.98 -3.13 21.51
C GLU A 50 17.08 -2.46 20.68
N LEU A 51 16.73 -1.64 19.69
CA LEU A 51 17.71 -0.89 18.88
C LEU A 51 18.46 0.14 19.71
N VAL A 52 17.80 0.83 20.63
CA VAL A 52 18.44 1.81 21.53
C VAL A 52 19.41 1.11 22.48
N ALA A 53 19.05 -0.04 23.02
CA ALA A 53 19.91 -0.81 23.91
C ALA A 53 21.07 -1.49 23.15
N ASN A 54 20.79 -2.05 21.97
CA ASN A 54 21.69 -2.88 21.18
C ASN A 54 21.72 -2.43 19.71
N PRO A 55 22.27 -1.24 19.39
CA PRO A 55 22.20 -0.67 18.04
C PRO A 55 22.94 -1.49 16.99
N GLY A 56 23.94 -2.29 17.38
CA GLY A 56 24.75 -3.07 16.46
C GLY A 56 25.35 -2.20 15.35
N GLN A 57 24.99 -2.48 14.10
CA GLN A 57 25.41 -1.71 12.91
C GLN A 57 24.45 -0.56 12.53
N ILE A 58 23.31 -0.43 13.21
CA ILE A 58 22.32 0.61 12.91
C ILE A 58 22.84 1.96 13.40
N ARG A 59 22.74 2.96 12.53
CA ARG A 59 23.20 4.34 12.74
C ARG A 59 22.09 5.36 12.55
N GLU A 60 21.00 4.96 11.89
CA GLU A 60 19.84 5.82 11.68
C GLU A 60 18.56 5.10 12.07
N LEU A 61 17.72 5.78 12.84
CA LEU A 61 16.43 5.28 13.29
C LEU A 61 15.35 6.25 12.84
N THR A 62 14.36 5.75 12.10
CA THR A 62 13.11 6.47 11.83
C THR A 62 12.00 5.89 12.70
N VAL A 63 11.46 6.70 13.61
CA VAL A 63 10.28 6.34 14.40
C VAL A 63 9.06 6.98 13.76
N GLY A 64 8.10 6.14 13.35
CA GLY A 64 6.80 6.60 12.86
C GLY A 64 5.85 6.95 13.99
N ILE A 65 5.05 7.99 13.79
CA ILE A 65 3.88 8.33 14.60
C ILE A 65 2.68 7.96 13.73
N GLY A 66 1.87 6.99 14.18
CA GLY A 66 0.70 6.55 13.41
C GLY A 66 -0.33 7.66 13.28
N ASN A 67 -1.18 7.61 12.25
CA ASN A 67 -2.22 8.62 12.04
C ASN A 67 -3.18 8.75 13.24
N ALA A 68 -3.45 7.65 13.95
CA ALA A 68 -4.24 7.63 15.16
C ALA A 68 -3.53 8.32 16.35
N ASP A 69 -2.20 8.17 16.45
CA ASP A 69 -1.39 8.73 17.53
C ASP A 69 -1.27 10.25 17.45
N LEU A 70 -1.58 10.86 16.30
CA LEU A 70 -1.48 12.31 16.10
C LEU A 70 -2.48 13.12 16.95
N TRP A 71 -3.61 12.51 17.34
CA TRP A 71 -4.68 13.18 18.09
C TRP A 71 -4.34 13.40 19.56
N GLU A 72 -3.59 12.46 20.14
CA GLU A 72 -3.19 12.45 21.56
C GLU A 72 -1.70 12.16 21.67
N LEU A 73 -0.89 13.03 21.05
CA LEU A 73 0.55 12.81 20.93
C LEU A 73 1.27 13.00 22.27
N ASP A 74 1.62 11.89 22.93
CA ASP A 74 2.56 11.87 24.05
C ASP A 74 4.01 11.71 23.55
N LEU A 75 4.84 12.71 23.81
CA LEU A 75 6.25 12.74 23.42
C LEU A 75 7.20 12.22 24.50
N SER A 76 6.70 11.82 25.67
CA SER A 76 7.53 11.39 26.81
C SER A 76 8.46 10.23 26.42
N TRP A 77 7.90 9.18 25.81
CA TRP A 77 8.64 8.03 25.33
C TRP A 77 9.64 8.41 24.24
N LEU A 78 9.23 9.17 23.23
CA LEU A 78 10.10 9.57 22.11
C LEU A 78 11.26 10.47 22.56
N THR A 79 11.05 11.31 23.57
CA THR A 79 12.11 12.10 24.22
C THR A 79 13.11 11.18 24.95
N SER A 80 12.62 10.11 25.59
CA SER A 80 13.49 9.10 26.20
C SER A 80 14.33 8.34 25.16
N VAL A 81 13.77 8.09 23.97
CA VAL A 81 14.50 7.47 22.84
C VAL A 81 15.57 8.44 22.34
N ALA A 82 15.21 9.70 22.09
CA ALA A 82 16.14 10.71 21.60
C ALA A 82 17.34 10.97 22.53
N SER A 83 17.13 10.91 23.86
CA SER A 83 18.22 11.09 24.83
C SER A 83 19.20 9.91 24.92
N ARG A 84 18.77 8.71 24.49
CA ARG A 84 19.59 7.48 24.53
C ARG A 84 20.13 7.07 23.17
N TRP A 85 19.48 7.47 22.07
CA TRP A 85 19.92 7.15 20.73
C TRP A 85 21.10 8.04 20.32
N HIS A 86 22.25 7.42 20.04
CA HIS A 86 23.47 8.13 19.65
C HIS A 86 23.66 8.27 18.13
N GLY A 87 22.74 7.73 17.34
CA GLY A 87 22.72 7.86 15.88
C GLY A 87 21.83 9.02 15.39
N ALA A 88 21.58 9.10 14.10
CA ALA A 88 20.60 10.05 13.57
C ALA A 88 19.18 9.57 13.91
N LEU A 89 18.38 10.44 14.54
CA LEU A 89 16.97 10.20 14.81
C LEU A 89 16.12 10.95 13.79
N HIS A 90 15.21 10.22 13.17
CA HIS A 90 14.21 10.75 12.25
C HIS A 90 12.83 10.45 12.83
N VAL A 91 11.90 11.39 12.67
CA VAL A 91 10.50 11.22 13.08
C VAL A 91 9.61 11.39 11.86
N ALA A 92 8.85 10.35 11.54
CA ALA A 92 7.86 10.35 10.48
C ALA A 92 6.48 10.64 11.07
N VAL A 93 5.93 11.82 10.77
CA VAL A 93 4.66 12.30 11.32
C VAL A 93 3.51 11.82 10.43
N GLY A 94 2.75 10.84 10.93
CA GLY A 94 1.73 10.16 10.14
C GLY A 94 2.32 9.17 9.13
N ASN A 95 1.42 8.47 8.44
CA ASN A 95 1.73 7.67 7.28
C ASN A 95 0.62 7.85 6.23
N GLU A 96 0.97 8.45 5.09
CA GLU A 96 0.02 8.81 4.03
C GLU A 96 -1.20 9.58 4.57
N PRO A 97 -1.01 10.62 5.41
CA PRO A 97 -2.13 11.38 5.98
C PRO A 97 -2.98 12.06 4.89
N ASP A 98 -2.44 12.20 3.67
CA ASP A 98 -3.14 12.69 2.48
C ASP A 98 -4.26 11.74 2.00
N LEU A 99 -4.18 10.44 2.31
CA LEU A 99 -5.16 9.43 1.95
C LEU A 99 -6.12 9.05 3.09
N GLU A 100 -5.68 9.18 4.33
CA GLU A 100 -6.36 8.65 5.52
C GLU A 100 -7.27 9.67 6.22
N GLY A 101 -7.60 10.78 5.55
CA GLY A 101 -8.50 11.81 6.08
C GLY A 101 -7.95 12.56 7.29
N VAL A 102 -6.65 12.47 7.56
CA VAL A 102 -6.01 13.21 8.66
C VAL A 102 -6.00 14.70 8.33
N PRO A 103 -6.52 15.57 9.22
CA PRO A 103 -6.46 17.00 8.99
C PRO A 103 -5.01 17.51 8.89
N PRO A 104 -4.64 18.28 7.85
CA PRO A 104 -3.29 18.83 7.72
C PRO A 104 -2.87 19.70 8.91
N SER A 105 -3.83 20.37 9.56
CA SER A 105 -3.59 21.14 10.79
C SER A 105 -3.09 20.28 11.95
N LEU A 106 -3.54 19.02 12.04
CA LEU A 106 -3.08 18.08 13.05
C LEU A 106 -1.63 17.66 12.79
N VAL A 107 -1.29 17.38 11.53
CA VAL A 107 0.09 17.10 11.10
C VAL A 107 1.01 18.29 11.42
N LEU A 108 0.58 19.52 11.10
CA LEU A 108 1.32 20.75 11.44
C LEU A 108 1.54 20.91 12.94
N HIS A 109 0.49 20.66 13.74
CA HIS A 109 0.57 20.75 15.18
C HIS A 109 1.60 19.76 15.75
N ALA A 110 1.55 18.49 15.31
CA ALA A 110 2.52 17.47 15.72
C ALA A 110 3.95 17.87 15.36
N ILE A 111 4.20 18.41 14.15
CA ILE A 111 5.52 18.91 13.75
C ILE A 111 6.00 20.02 14.70
N GLN A 112 5.13 20.97 15.08
CA GLN A 112 5.50 22.05 15.99
C GLN A 112 5.88 21.56 17.39
N LEU A 113 5.14 20.59 17.93
CA LEU A 113 5.45 19.97 19.21
C LEU A 113 6.80 19.24 19.15
N LEU A 114 7.02 18.46 18.10
CA LEU A 114 8.26 17.71 17.88
C LEU A 114 9.47 18.64 17.74
N ARG A 115 9.36 19.75 17.00
CA ARG A 115 10.45 20.74 16.88
C ARG A 115 10.85 21.34 18.23
N SER A 116 9.89 21.47 19.14
CA SER A 116 10.12 22.03 20.47
C SER A 116 10.75 20.99 21.41
N ALA A 117 10.29 19.74 21.34
CA ALA A 117 10.74 18.67 22.23
C ALA A 117 12.03 17.97 21.77
N LEU A 118 12.25 17.88 20.46
CA LEU A 118 13.30 17.10 19.81
C LEU A 118 14.07 17.94 18.78
N PRO A 119 14.79 18.99 19.21
CA PRO A 119 15.39 19.97 18.30
C PRO A 119 16.41 19.36 17.32
N ASP A 120 17.07 18.26 17.70
CA ASP A 120 18.10 17.60 16.88
C ASP A 120 17.52 16.51 15.95
N ALA A 121 16.25 16.13 16.12
CA ALA A 121 15.62 15.10 15.29
C ALA A 121 15.21 15.66 13.94
N ARG A 122 15.36 14.85 12.88
CA ARG A 122 14.89 15.21 11.54
C ARG A 122 13.44 14.80 11.34
N ILE A 123 12.57 15.75 11.03
CA ILE A 123 11.13 15.54 10.91
C ILE A 123 10.74 15.46 9.44
N THR A 124 9.91 14.47 9.11
CA THR A 124 9.33 14.28 7.78
C THR A 124 7.85 13.90 7.89
N VAL A 125 7.14 14.00 6.77
CA VAL A 125 5.83 13.36 6.57
C VAL A 125 5.95 12.38 5.40
N PRO A 126 5.64 11.09 5.58
CA PRO A 126 5.51 10.13 4.49
C PRO A 126 4.18 10.34 3.76
N PHE A 127 4.24 10.75 2.50
CA PHE A 127 3.07 10.88 1.64
C PHE A 127 2.97 9.69 0.68
N ALA A 128 1.77 9.40 0.20
CA ALA A 128 1.59 8.47 -0.91
C ALA A 128 2.00 9.13 -2.24
N TYR A 129 2.54 8.38 -3.20
CA TYR A 129 2.85 8.94 -4.53
C TYR A 129 1.61 9.47 -5.29
N SER A 130 0.39 9.11 -4.86
CA SER A 130 -0.87 9.62 -5.39
C SER A 130 -1.10 11.12 -5.19
N ILE A 131 -0.27 11.82 -4.40
CA ILE A 131 -0.29 13.29 -4.33
C ILE A 131 0.00 13.96 -5.68
N MET A 132 0.59 13.23 -6.63
CA MET A 132 0.89 13.70 -7.98
C MET A 132 -0.36 13.69 -8.87
N GLN A 133 -0.69 14.82 -9.49
CA GLN A 133 -1.74 14.92 -10.52
C GLN A 133 -1.19 14.58 -11.90
N VAL A 134 -0.03 15.14 -12.23
CA VAL A 134 0.73 14.83 -13.43
C VAL A 134 2.10 14.36 -12.99
N SER A 135 2.50 13.18 -13.46
CA SER A 135 3.84 12.62 -13.24
C SER A 135 4.53 12.23 -14.55
N PHE A 136 3.84 12.36 -15.68
CA PHE A 136 4.40 12.12 -17.01
C PHE A 136 3.71 13.01 -18.06
N PRO A 137 4.47 13.66 -18.97
CA PRO A 137 5.93 13.73 -18.99
C PRO A 137 6.48 14.54 -17.80
N VAL A 138 7.74 14.27 -17.42
CA VAL A 138 8.38 14.76 -16.18
C VAL A 138 8.40 16.29 -16.08
N ASP A 139 8.66 16.99 -17.18
CA ASP A 139 8.68 18.47 -17.25
C ASP A 139 7.33 19.10 -16.89
N LYS A 140 6.24 18.35 -17.12
CA LYS A 140 4.87 18.76 -16.79
C LYS A 140 4.43 18.32 -15.40
N ALA A 141 5.30 17.68 -14.62
CA ALA A 141 4.90 17.14 -13.33
C ALA A 141 4.36 18.22 -12.38
N GLU A 142 3.29 17.89 -11.67
CA GLU A 142 2.63 18.76 -10.71
C GLU A 142 1.87 17.97 -9.65
N PHE A 143 1.79 18.53 -8.45
CA PHE A 143 0.91 18.03 -7.40
C PHE A 143 -0.56 18.31 -7.70
N SER A 144 -1.43 17.46 -7.16
CA SER A 144 -2.87 17.71 -7.15
C SER A 144 -3.21 19.03 -6.46
N LEU A 145 -4.29 19.68 -6.90
CA LEU A 145 -4.73 20.94 -6.32
C LEU A 145 -5.00 20.78 -4.81
N ALA A 146 -5.70 19.71 -4.43
CA ALA A 146 -5.99 19.40 -3.03
C ALA A 146 -4.71 19.28 -2.19
N PHE A 147 -3.68 18.61 -2.68
CA PHE A 147 -2.41 18.51 -1.96
C PHE A 147 -1.75 19.89 -1.78
N LYS A 148 -1.72 20.70 -2.84
CA LYS A 148 -1.12 22.04 -2.80
C LYS A 148 -1.82 22.95 -1.79
N GLU A 149 -3.15 22.94 -1.77
CA GLU A 149 -3.95 23.79 -0.88
C GLU A 149 -3.81 23.37 0.59
N HIS A 150 -3.70 22.07 0.85
CA HIS A 150 -3.75 21.54 2.21
C HIS A 150 -2.37 21.34 2.86
N TYR A 151 -1.34 20.98 2.09
CA TYR A 151 -0.06 20.54 2.62
C TYR A 151 1.12 21.48 2.32
N ALA A 152 0.90 22.61 1.63
CA ALA A 152 1.97 23.58 1.36
C ALA A 152 2.66 24.08 2.64
N GLU A 153 1.91 24.36 3.71
CA GLU A 153 2.52 24.76 4.98
C GLU A 153 3.31 23.62 5.62
N VAL A 154 2.82 22.37 5.54
CA VAL A 154 3.53 21.19 6.06
C VAL A 154 4.89 21.05 5.41
N LEU A 155 4.96 21.21 4.08
CA LEU A 155 6.22 21.16 3.33
C LEU A 155 7.24 22.19 3.81
N ASN A 156 6.81 23.34 4.32
CA ASN A 156 7.70 24.38 4.82
C ASN A 156 8.23 24.11 6.25
N ARG A 157 7.73 23.08 6.95
CA ARG A 157 8.08 22.79 8.35
C ARG A 157 8.88 21.50 8.53
N ILE A 158 8.95 20.66 7.50
CA ILE A 158 9.70 19.38 7.49
C ILE A 158 11.13 19.57 6.97
N ASP A 159 12.04 18.67 7.35
CA ASP A 159 13.45 18.70 6.91
C ASP A 159 13.66 18.10 5.52
N TYR A 160 12.75 17.22 5.11
CA TYR A 160 12.76 16.53 3.83
C TYR A 160 11.36 15.95 3.57
N VAL A 161 11.07 15.67 2.30
CA VAL A 161 9.84 14.99 1.89
C VAL A 161 10.11 13.50 1.81
N THR A 162 9.22 12.71 2.42
CA THR A 162 9.23 11.26 2.31
C THR A 162 8.08 10.83 1.41
N ILE A 163 8.36 9.94 0.46
CA ILE A 163 7.36 9.42 -0.48
C ILE A 163 7.31 7.89 -0.42
N ASN A 164 6.13 7.36 -0.14
CA ASN A 164 5.83 5.94 -0.28
C ASN A 164 5.47 5.68 -1.75
N ILE A 165 6.20 4.79 -2.40
CA ILE A 165 6.18 4.64 -3.86
C ILE A 165 6.31 3.18 -4.28
N TYR A 166 5.31 2.69 -5.02
CA TYR A 166 5.18 1.28 -5.37
C TYR A 166 5.06 1.08 -6.89
N PRO A 167 6.20 0.99 -7.62
CA PRO A 167 6.24 0.66 -9.05
C PRO A 167 5.45 -0.61 -9.42
N PHE A 168 5.35 -1.58 -8.50
CA PHE A 168 4.51 -2.78 -8.63
C PHE A 168 3.09 -2.48 -9.16
N LEU A 169 2.42 -1.45 -8.61
CA LEU A 169 1.05 -1.09 -8.99
C LEU A 169 0.98 -0.62 -10.46
N SER A 170 2.07 -0.10 -11.01
CA SER A 170 2.15 0.37 -12.41
C SER A 170 2.33 -0.76 -13.42
N ALA A 171 2.91 -1.90 -13.02
CA ALA A 171 3.02 -3.09 -13.89
C ALA A 171 1.63 -3.54 -14.36
N GLY A 172 0.71 -3.57 -13.41
CA GLY A 172 -0.61 -4.13 -13.61
C GLY A 172 -1.66 -3.13 -14.09
N ILE A 173 -1.71 -1.94 -13.48
CA ILE A 173 -2.76 -0.94 -13.76
C ILE A 173 -2.46 -0.18 -15.06
N ARG A 174 -1.19 0.16 -15.29
CA ARG A 174 -0.76 1.01 -16.41
C ARG A 174 -0.01 0.26 -17.51
N GLY A 175 0.27 -1.03 -17.31
CA GLY A 175 0.95 -1.87 -18.28
C GLY A 175 2.41 -1.47 -18.52
N VAL A 176 3.05 -0.85 -17.52
CA VAL A 176 4.48 -0.49 -17.63
C VAL A 176 5.29 -1.78 -17.79
N PRO A 177 6.21 -1.86 -18.78
CA PRO A 177 7.01 -3.06 -19.00
C PRO A 177 7.82 -3.46 -17.77
N LEU A 178 7.84 -4.76 -17.44
CA LEU A 178 8.59 -5.28 -16.29
C LEU A 178 10.08 -4.92 -16.36
N ASP A 179 10.68 -4.88 -17.55
CA ASP A 179 12.09 -4.50 -17.73
C ASP A 179 12.37 -3.09 -17.19
N SER A 180 11.40 -2.16 -17.26
CA SER A 180 11.53 -0.81 -16.72
C SER A 180 11.38 -0.77 -15.19
N LEU A 181 10.69 -1.75 -14.62
CA LEU A 181 10.34 -1.83 -13.21
C LEU A 181 11.32 -2.68 -12.38
N LEU A 182 11.94 -3.68 -13.00
CA LEU A 182 12.83 -4.66 -12.37
C LEU A 182 14.32 -4.45 -12.70
N SER A 183 14.61 -3.54 -13.64
CA SER A 183 15.99 -3.22 -14.05
C SER A 183 16.82 -2.74 -12.85
N PRO A 184 18.12 -3.11 -12.76
CA PRO A 184 19.03 -2.61 -11.73
C PRO A 184 19.13 -1.08 -11.66
N TYR A 185 18.82 -0.37 -12.75
CA TYR A 185 18.86 1.09 -12.82
C TYR A 185 17.54 1.76 -12.42
N MET A 186 16.48 0.97 -12.18
CA MET A 186 15.15 1.45 -11.76
C MET A 186 14.66 2.68 -12.55
N PRO A 187 14.66 2.66 -13.90
CA PRO A 187 14.39 3.85 -14.71
C PRO A 187 12.98 4.41 -14.50
N PHE A 188 11.99 3.55 -14.23
CA PHE A 188 10.64 4.00 -13.91
C PHE A 188 10.56 4.72 -12.56
N LEU A 189 11.13 4.13 -11.51
CA LEU A 189 11.19 4.74 -10.18
C LEU A 189 11.95 6.06 -10.20
N SER A 190 13.08 6.10 -10.92
CA SER A 190 13.88 7.31 -11.10
C SER A 190 13.08 8.44 -11.77
N GLN A 191 12.29 8.14 -12.80
CA GLN A 191 11.41 9.11 -13.44
C GLN A 191 10.29 9.59 -12.49
N GLN A 192 9.72 8.70 -11.68
CA GLN A 192 8.71 9.09 -10.71
C GLN A 192 9.26 10.06 -9.66
N LEU A 193 10.48 9.81 -9.18
CA LEU A 193 11.16 10.71 -8.24
C LEU A 193 11.56 12.03 -8.90
N GLU A 194 11.97 12.00 -10.17
CA GLU A 194 12.27 13.23 -10.89
C GLU A 194 11.01 14.09 -11.11
N ALA A 195 9.88 13.46 -11.45
CA ALA A 195 8.60 14.15 -11.49
C ALA A 195 8.25 14.79 -10.14
N LEU A 196 8.49 14.09 -9.02
CA LEU A 196 8.30 14.64 -7.68
C LEU A 196 9.20 15.87 -7.43
N ARG A 197 10.49 15.80 -7.80
CA ARG A 197 11.42 16.94 -7.66
C ARG A 197 10.98 18.14 -8.49
N VAL A 198 10.54 17.93 -9.74
CA VAL A 198 9.99 18.99 -10.59
C VAL A 198 8.75 19.62 -9.95
N ALA A 199 7.84 18.81 -9.39
CA ALA A 199 6.65 19.31 -8.71
C ALA A 199 7.01 20.10 -7.43
N LEU A 200 7.98 19.64 -6.63
CA LEU A 200 8.49 20.37 -5.46
C LEU A 200 9.14 21.70 -5.86
N TRP A 201 9.97 21.70 -6.89
CA TRP A 201 10.60 22.92 -7.42
C TRP A 201 9.54 23.95 -7.84
N LYS A 202 8.46 23.53 -8.50
CA LYS A 202 7.36 24.43 -8.90
C LYS A 202 6.62 25.05 -7.70
N LEU A 203 6.60 24.39 -6.54
CA LEU A 203 6.00 24.96 -5.32
C LEU A 203 6.88 26.00 -4.64
N SER A 204 8.21 25.86 -4.76
CA SER A 204 9.15 26.84 -4.19
C SER A 204 10.35 27.06 -5.12
N PRO A 205 10.17 27.76 -6.27
CA PRO A 205 11.22 27.89 -7.27
C PRO A 205 12.44 28.69 -6.79
N ALA A 206 12.24 29.57 -5.80
CA ALA A 206 13.27 30.42 -5.21
C ALA A 206 13.82 29.86 -3.88
N GLY A 207 13.28 28.75 -3.39
CA GLY A 207 13.74 28.09 -2.16
C GLY A 207 14.88 27.11 -2.41
N PRO A 208 15.57 26.65 -1.34
CA PRO A 208 16.49 25.53 -1.45
C PRO A 208 15.74 24.29 -1.95
N ALA A 209 16.44 23.44 -2.71
CA ALA A 209 15.86 22.18 -3.18
C ALA A 209 15.48 21.31 -1.97
N MET A 210 14.20 20.96 -1.87
CA MET A 210 13.68 20.10 -0.82
C MET A 210 14.28 18.69 -0.96
N PRO A 211 15.00 18.16 0.04
CA PRO A 211 15.53 16.80 -0.05
C PRO A 211 14.40 15.76 -0.10
N VAL A 212 14.63 14.67 -0.83
CA VAL A 212 13.65 13.60 -1.05
C VAL A 212 14.15 12.28 -0.48
N ALA A 213 13.26 11.57 0.20
CA ALA A 213 13.46 10.23 0.71
C ALA A 213 12.42 9.26 0.14
N VAL A 214 12.84 8.03 -0.14
CA VAL A 214 11.91 6.92 -0.40
C VAL A 214 11.46 6.36 0.95
N GLY A 215 10.22 6.66 1.31
CA GLY A 215 9.62 6.25 2.58
C GLY A 215 9.41 4.76 2.66
N GLU A 216 8.86 4.21 1.59
CA GLU A 216 8.55 2.80 1.41
C GLU A 216 8.56 2.47 -0.08
N THR A 217 9.11 1.31 -0.41
CA THR A 217 8.94 0.71 -1.72
C THR A 217 9.12 -0.79 -1.63
N GLY A 218 8.30 -1.55 -2.35
CA GLY A 218 8.30 -3.00 -2.23
C GLY A 218 7.59 -3.68 -3.39
N TRP A 219 7.70 -5.00 -3.41
CA TRP A 219 7.05 -5.86 -4.39
C TRP A 219 6.60 -7.15 -3.72
N PRO A 220 5.28 -7.45 -3.68
CA PRO A 220 4.78 -8.62 -2.98
C PRO A 220 5.20 -9.91 -3.70
N SER A 221 5.56 -10.94 -2.93
CA SER A 221 6.04 -12.22 -3.48
C SER A 221 4.91 -13.19 -3.85
N CYS A 222 3.71 -12.99 -3.33
CA CYS A 222 2.54 -13.84 -3.55
C CYS A 222 1.24 -13.08 -3.23
N GLY A 223 0.13 -13.82 -3.13
CA GLY A 223 -1.19 -13.26 -2.80
C GLY A 223 -2.02 -12.83 -4.01
N ALA A 224 -1.56 -13.09 -5.23
CA ALA A 224 -2.27 -12.67 -6.44
C ALA A 224 -2.52 -13.82 -7.42
N ALA A 225 -3.66 -14.48 -7.26
CA ALA A 225 -4.11 -15.48 -8.21
C ALA A 225 -4.64 -14.83 -9.49
N ARG A 226 -3.83 -14.90 -10.55
CA ARG A 226 -4.27 -15.01 -11.96
C ARG A 226 -4.84 -13.78 -12.69
N PHE A 227 -4.92 -12.57 -12.12
CA PHE A 227 -5.35 -11.40 -12.91
C PHE A 227 -4.60 -10.07 -12.63
N ARG A 228 -4.54 -9.19 -13.63
CA ARG A 228 -3.95 -7.85 -13.53
C ARG A 228 -4.82 -6.99 -12.59
N PRO A 229 -4.22 -6.14 -11.73
CA PRO A 229 -2.83 -5.73 -11.76
C PRO A 229 -1.85 -6.63 -10.99
N TYR A 230 -2.35 -7.58 -10.21
CA TYR A 230 -1.56 -8.22 -9.18
C TYR A 230 -0.85 -9.50 -9.63
N SER A 231 -1.14 -10.03 -10.83
CA SER A 231 -0.51 -11.23 -11.40
C SER A 231 1.03 -11.22 -11.44
N PHE A 232 1.65 -10.07 -11.20
CA PHE A 232 3.10 -9.94 -11.11
C PHE A 232 3.67 -10.12 -9.69
N ALA A 233 2.82 -10.34 -8.68
CA ALA A 233 3.19 -10.66 -7.31
C ALA A 233 3.65 -12.12 -7.21
N VAL A 234 4.84 -12.38 -7.76
CA VAL A 234 5.48 -13.69 -7.76
C VAL A 234 6.88 -13.55 -7.16
N LEU A 235 7.35 -14.60 -6.51
CA LEU A 235 8.61 -14.61 -5.76
C LEU A 235 9.80 -14.13 -6.60
N SER A 236 9.91 -14.56 -7.86
CA SER A 236 11.00 -14.16 -8.75
C SER A 236 11.01 -12.65 -9.03
N ASN A 237 9.84 -12.05 -9.28
CA ASN A 237 9.72 -10.61 -9.50
C ASN A 237 10.00 -9.82 -8.22
N SER A 238 9.51 -10.31 -7.08
CA SER A 238 9.79 -9.70 -5.78
C SER A 238 11.29 -9.71 -5.49
N GLN A 239 11.96 -10.86 -5.62
CA GLN A 239 13.41 -10.96 -5.42
C GLN A 239 14.21 -10.09 -6.39
N ALA A 240 13.81 -10.05 -7.68
CA ALA A 240 14.45 -9.19 -8.66
C ALA A 240 14.28 -7.70 -8.30
N TYR A 241 13.05 -7.28 -7.98
CA TYR A 241 12.75 -5.91 -7.58
C TYR A 241 13.54 -5.50 -6.33
N MET A 242 13.47 -6.29 -5.26
CA MET A 242 14.09 -5.96 -3.97
C MET A 242 15.62 -5.84 -4.10
N ARG A 243 16.28 -6.71 -4.87
CA ARG A 243 17.73 -6.59 -5.14
C ARG A 243 18.05 -5.34 -5.97
N SER A 244 17.30 -5.11 -7.05
CA SER A 244 17.52 -3.96 -7.93
C SER A 244 17.31 -2.64 -7.21
N VAL A 245 16.19 -2.50 -6.48
CA VAL A 245 15.87 -1.26 -5.77
C VAL A 245 16.78 -1.01 -4.57
N ALA A 246 17.25 -2.05 -3.87
CA ALA A 246 18.20 -1.88 -2.77
C ALA A 246 19.55 -1.34 -3.25
N ARG A 247 20.09 -1.87 -4.36
CA ARG A 247 21.32 -1.36 -5.00
C ARG A 247 21.12 0.04 -5.58
N TRP A 248 19.97 0.28 -6.19
CA TRP A 248 19.63 1.60 -6.70
C TRP A 248 19.54 2.63 -5.55
N ILE A 249 18.97 2.28 -4.39
CA ILE A 249 18.96 3.14 -3.20
C ILE A 249 20.39 3.43 -2.73
N GLU A 250 21.27 2.44 -2.64
CA GLU A 250 22.68 2.61 -2.24
C GLU A 250 23.41 3.59 -3.17
N SER A 251 23.23 3.43 -4.48
CA SER A 251 23.80 4.34 -5.49
C SER A 251 23.20 5.75 -5.41
N SER A 252 21.87 5.84 -5.30
CA SER A 252 21.12 7.11 -5.31
C SER A 252 21.30 7.92 -4.03
N ALA A 253 21.58 7.25 -2.90
CA ALA A 253 21.98 7.92 -1.68
C ALA A 253 23.41 8.46 -1.79
N SER A 254 24.30 7.69 -2.43
CA SER A 254 25.72 8.06 -2.61
C SER A 254 25.91 9.25 -3.54
N ASP A 255 25.09 9.39 -4.58
CA ASP A 255 25.12 10.54 -5.50
C ASP A 255 24.26 11.73 -5.06
N GLY A 256 23.55 11.60 -3.94
CA GLY A 256 22.72 12.64 -3.37
C GLY A 256 21.38 12.85 -4.07
N SER A 257 20.99 11.99 -5.02
CA SER A 257 19.68 12.09 -5.67
C SER A 257 18.53 11.81 -4.69
N ILE A 258 18.73 10.93 -3.72
CA ILE A 258 17.86 10.79 -2.53
C ILE A 258 18.71 10.91 -1.28
N ILE A 259 18.11 11.33 -0.16
CA ILE A 259 18.84 11.32 1.12
C ILE A 259 18.77 9.95 1.81
N GLN A 260 17.71 9.19 1.52
CA GLN A 260 17.49 7.86 2.09
C GLN A 260 16.42 7.08 1.32
N GLY A 261 16.41 5.76 1.52
CA GLY A 261 15.35 4.87 1.07
C GLY A 261 15.09 3.72 2.03
N ASN A 262 13.83 3.31 2.19
CA ASN A 262 13.45 2.12 2.95
C ASN A 262 12.71 1.12 2.06
N LEU A 263 13.05 -0.15 2.27
CA LEU A 263 12.39 -1.29 1.66
C LEU A 263 11.18 -1.71 2.50
N PHE A 264 10.06 -1.93 1.84
CA PHE A 264 8.83 -2.42 2.46
C PHE A 264 8.61 -3.89 2.05
N ALA A 265 8.64 -4.85 2.99
CA ALA A 265 8.97 -4.75 4.41
C ALA A 265 10.00 -5.81 4.83
N LEU A 266 10.43 -5.84 6.10
CA LEU A 266 11.42 -6.83 6.55
C LEU A 266 10.83 -8.25 6.57
N PHE A 267 9.65 -8.40 7.15
CA PHE A 267 8.96 -9.68 7.31
C PHE A 267 7.65 -9.69 6.55
N ASP A 268 7.19 -10.87 6.19
CA ASP A 268 5.78 -11.08 5.83
C ASP A 268 4.90 -10.83 7.05
N GLU A 269 3.76 -10.21 6.81
CA GLU A 269 2.83 -9.68 7.82
C GLU A 269 1.47 -10.40 7.64
N GLU A 270 1.37 -11.65 8.09
CA GLU A 270 0.30 -12.58 7.68
C GLU A 270 -1.13 -12.15 8.05
N THR A 271 -1.31 -11.31 9.06
CA THR A 271 -2.62 -10.79 9.46
C THR A 271 -2.88 -9.39 8.91
N LYS A 272 -1.96 -8.84 8.12
CA LYS A 272 -2.09 -7.47 7.62
C LYS A 272 -3.16 -7.36 6.58
N GLY A 273 -4.03 -6.40 6.86
CA GLY A 273 -5.04 -5.96 5.95
C GLY A 273 -5.87 -7.11 5.43
N THR A 274 -6.54 -6.78 4.35
CA THR A 274 -7.66 -7.55 3.87
C THR A 274 -7.18 -8.35 2.64
N ARG A 275 -6.45 -7.67 1.75
CA ARG A 275 -5.89 -8.23 0.51
C ARG A 275 -4.72 -9.17 0.77
N ALA A 276 -4.73 -10.33 0.13
CA ALA A 276 -3.68 -11.33 0.27
C ALA A 276 -2.26 -10.84 -0.11
N ILE A 277 -2.14 -9.89 -1.05
CA ILE A 277 -0.82 -9.31 -1.42
C ILE A 277 -0.17 -8.52 -0.29
N GLU A 278 -0.96 -7.89 0.60
CA GLU A 278 -0.46 -7.04 1.70
C GLU A 278 0.31 -7.86 2.74
N ARG A 279 0.05 -9.17 2.77
CA ARG A 279 0.67 -10.13 3.70
C ARG A 279 2.02 -10.62 3.23
N SER A 280 2.46 -10.21 2.03
CA SER A 280 3.55 -10.88 1.31
C SER A 280 4.64 -9.93 0.78
N TYR A 281 4.76 -8.74 1.37
CA TYR A 281 5.79 -7.74 1.04
C TYR A 281 7.15 -8.00 1.71
N GLY A 282 7.25 -8.96 2.62
CA GLY A 282 8.47 -9.25 3.34
C GLY A 282 9.64 -9.61 2.43
N ILE A 283 10.84 -9.13 2.79
CA ILE A 283 12.12 -9.66 2.28
C ILE A 283 12.35 -11.07 2.84
N LEU A 284 11.98 -11.26 4.11
CA LEU A 284 12.02 -12.52 4.84
C LEU A 284 10.58 -13.02 5.10
N ALA A 285 10.44 -14.32 5.32
CA ALA A 285 9.20 -14.88 5.85
C ALA A 285 8.94 -14.36 7.28
N SER A 286 7.73 -14.53 7.80
CA SER A 286 7.36 -14.08 9.14
C SER A 286 8.25 -14.68 10.23
N ASP A 287 8.62 -15.95 10.15
CA ASP A 287 9.57 -16.56 11.10
C ASP A 287 11.03 -16.09 10.96
N GLY A 288 11.28 -15.13 10.05
CA GLY A 288 12.58 -14.59 9.72
C GLY A 288 13.39 -15.45 8.75
N SER A 289 12.88 -16.59 8.27
CA SER A 289 13.57 -17.42 7.28
C SER A 289 13.61 -16.77 5.88
N LEU A 290 14.44 -17.32 4.98
CA LEU A 290 14.45 -16.87 3.58
C LEU A 290 13.17 -17.34 2.88
N LYS A 291 12.65 -16.48 2.00
CA LYS A 291 11.47 -16.82 1.20
C LYS A 291 11.84 -17.78 0.07
N ASP A 292 11.10 -18.87 -0.02
CA ASP A 292 11.14 -19.84 -1.10
C ASP A 292 9.74 -20.06 -1.71
N VAL A 293 9.65 -20.95 -2.71
CA VAL A 293 8.37 -21.25 -3.37
C VAL A 293 7.33 -21.81 -2.38
N GLY A 294 7.75 -22.50 -1.32
CA GLY A 294 6.88 -23.05 -0.27
C GLY A 294 6.41 -22.02 0.75
N THR A 295 7.16 -20.93 0.96
CA THR A 295 6.71 -19.78 1.79
C THR A 295 5.58 -19.00 1.11
N CYS A 296 5.48 -19.08 -0.21
CA CYS A 296 4.37 -18.50 -0.98
C CYS A 296 3.13 -19.39 -0.89
N ARG A 297 2.43 -19.36 0.24
CA ARG A 297 1.09 -19.97 0.38
C ARG A 297 0.04 -19.10 -0.30
N SER A 298 0.08 -19.02 -1.63
CA SER A 298 -1.13 -18.67 -2.35
C SER A 298 -2.03 -19.90 -2.30
N ASN A 299 -3.08 -19.90 -1.49
CA ASN A 299 -4.10 -20.96 -1.49
C ASN A 299 -4.88 -21.08 -2.83
N ALA A 300 -4.38 -20.52 -3.93
CA ALA A 300 -5.03 -20.47 -5.22
C ALA A 300 -4.95 -21.79 -6.04
N THR A 301 -5.19 -22.92 -5.39
CA THR A 301 -5.52 -24.20 -6.03
C THR A 301 -7.03 -24.47 -5.92
N GLU A 302 -7.61 -25.06 -6.97
CA GLU A 302 -9.04 -25.30 -7.22
C GLU A 302 -9.85 -26.05 -6.11
N PRO A 303 -11.20 -26.01 -6.13
CA PRO A 303 -12.02 -25.58 -5.00
C PRO A 303 -12.58 -26.70 -4.10
N SER A 304 -12.61 -26.44 -2.79
CA SER A 304 -13.61 -26.97 -1.84
C SER A 304 -14.32 -25.78 -1.18
N VAL A 305 -15.61 -25.91 -0.82
CA VAL A 305 -16.51 -24.82 -0.36
C VAL A 305 -15.96 -23.99 0.83
N GLU A 306 -14.96 -24.50 1.54
CA GLU A 306 -14.24 -23.87 2.65
C GLU A 306 -13.35 -22.68 2.22
N TRP A 307 -12.96 -22.62 0.93
CA TRP A 307 -12.06 -21.59 0.39
C TRP A 307 -12.63 -20.17 0.33
N LEU A 308 -13.95 -19.98 0.27
CA LEU A 308 -14.48 -18.63 0.06
C LEU A 308 -14.15 -17.72 1.25
N GLU A 309 -14.21 -18.26 2.46
CA GLU A 309 -13.86 -17.55 3.69
C GLU A 309 -12.35 -17.41 3.88
N VAL A 310 -11.56 -18.33 3.33
CA VAL A 310 -10.10 -18.37 3.53
C VAL A 310 -9.37 -17.55 2.47
N ASP A 311 -9.80 -17.65 1.22
CA ASP A 311 -9.10 -17.09 0.05
C ASP A 311 -9.75 -15.79 -0.44
N TYR A 312 -11.03 -15.60 -0.14
CA TYR A 312 -11.79 -14.40 -0.49
C TYR A 312 -12.62 -13.88 0.70
N PRO A 313 -12.01 -13.68 1.89
CA PRO A 313 -12.72 -13.23 3.09
C PRO A 313 -13.47 -11.91 2.87
N GLU A 314 -13.00 -11.10 1.91
CA GLU A 314 -13.58 -9.82 1.54
C GLU A 314 -14.76 -9.90 0.59
N CYS A 315 -14.95 -11.02 -0.11
CA CYS A 315 -15.91 -11.06 -1.20
C CYS A 315 -17.32 -10.70 -0.72
N GLU A 316 -17.70 -11.15 0.47
CA GLU A 316 -19.03 -10.85 1.01
C GLU A 316 -19.22 -9.37 1.31
N ASN A 317 -18.26 -8.73 2.00
CA ASN A 317 -18.31 -7.31 2.33
C ASN A 317 -18.22 -6.42 1.07
N ASP A 318 -17.38 -6.79 0.12
CA ASP A 318 -17.26 -6.08 -1.15
C ASP A 318 -18.51 -6.24 -2.02
N MET A 319 -19.16 -7.41 -1.95
CA MET A 319 -20.46 -7.64 -2.57
C MET A 319 -21.54 -6.79 -1.90
N ASP A 320 -21.59 -6.72 -0.57
CA ASP A 320 -22.53 -5.86 0.17
C ASP A 320 -22.34 -4.39 -0.25
N TRP A 321 -21.09 -3.91 -0.25
CA TRP A 321 -20.74 -2.56 -0.68
C TRP A 321 -21.15 -2.29 -2.14
N MET A 322 -20.85 -3.22 -3.05
CA MET A 322 -21.24 -3.09 -4.44
C MET A 322 -22.75 -3.04 -4.62
N VAL A 323 -23.51 -3.87 -3.90
CA VAL A 323 -24.97 -3.86 -3.94
C VAL A 323 -25.51 -2.52 -3.44
N GLU A 324 -25.05 -2.04 -2.28
CA GLU A 324 -25.47 -0.76 -1.70
C GLU A 324 -25.14 0.42 -2.64
N ASN A 325 -23.93 0.45 -3.18
CA ASN A 325 -23.50 1.54 -4.06
C ASN A 325 -24.11 1.46 -5.47
N PHE A 326 -24.57 0.28 -5.90
CA PHE A 326 -25.32 0.17 -7.16
C PHE A 326 -26.77 0.67 -7.01
N GLU A 327 -27.29 0.79 -5.78
CA GLU A 327 -28.59 1.43 -5.52
C GLU A 327 -28.51 2.97 -5.56
N ASP A 328 -27.34 3.56 -5.34
CA ASP A 328 -27.13 5.00 -5.55
C ASP A 328 -27.10 5.31 -7.06
N THR A 329 -28.13 5.99 -7.54
CA THR A 329 -28.27 6.43 -8.94
C THR A 329 -27.02 7.11 -9.54
N ARG A 330 -26.24 7.86 -8.77
CA ARG A 330 -25.02 8.55 -9.26
C ARG A 330 -23.84 7.60 -9.43
N LEU A 331 -23.80 6.52 -8.66
CA LEU A 331 -22.76 5.50 -8.72
C LEU A 331 -23.14 4.38 -9.70
N ALA A 332 -24.42 4.03 -9.75
CA ALA A 332 -24.99 3.11 -10.73
C ALA A 332 -24.63 3.50 -12.17
N GLU A 333 -24.76 4.77 -12.56
CA GLU A 333 -24.36 5.24 -13.90
C GLU A 333 -22.88 5.00 -14.20
N LYS A 334 -21.99 5.17 -13.20
CA LYS A 334 -20.56 4.89 -13.35
C LYS A 334 -20.29 3.40 -13.52
N PHE A 335 -21.04 2.55 -12.82
CA PHE A 335 -20.92 1.11 -12.90
C PHE A 335 -21.49 0.55 -14.22
N ILE A 336 -22.64 1.04 -14.66
CA ILE A 336 -23.24 0.74 -15.96
C ILE A 336 -22.28 1.13 -17.09
N GLY A 337 -21.64 2.30 -17.00
CA GLY A 337 -20.60 2.74 -17.93
C GLY A 337 -19.38 1.81 -17.99
N ARG A 338 -19.21 0.92 -17.01
CA ARG A 338 -18.16 -0.12 -16.95
C ARG A 338 -18.65 -1.52 -17.33
N GLY A 339 -19.89 -1.62 -17.84
CA GLY A 339 -20.49 -2.88 -18.27
C GLY A 339 -21.02 -3.75 -17.12
N ILE A 340 -21.31 -3.14 -15.97
CA ILE A 340 -21.89 -3.80 -14.79
C ILE A 340 -23.41 -3.60 -14.85
N ASP A 341 -24.17 -4.69 -14.81
CA ASP A 341 -25.62 -4.70 -14.99
C ASP A 341 -26.41 -4.77 -13.67
N GLY A 342 -25.71 -4.77 -12.53
CA GLY A 342 -26.32 -4.83 -11.20
C GLY A 342 -26.63 -6.25 -10.73
N SER A 343 -26.51 -7.26 -11.60
CA SER A 343 -26.60 -8.66 -11.17
C SER A 343 -25.42 -9.02 -10.25
N LEU A 344 -25.65 -9.92 -9.29
CA LEU A 344 -24.57 -10.45 -8.45
C LEU A 344 -23.43 -11.02 -9.30
N CYS A 345 -23.72 -11.60 -10.46
CA CYS A 345 -22.70 -12.04 -11.42
C CYS A 345 -21.83 -10.89 -11.93
N SER A 346 -22.41 -9.77 -12.34
CA SER A 346 -21.63 -8.65 -12.88
C SER A 346 -20.91 -7.88 -11.78
N LEU A 347 -21.50 -7.80 -10.57
CA LEU A 347 -20.84 -7.25 -9.38
C LEU A 347 -19.67 -8.14 -8.96
N GLN A 348 -19.88 -9.44 -8.77
CA GLN A 348 -18.82 -10.40 -8.43
C GLN A 348 -17.74 -10.45 -9.49
N GLN A 349 -18.11 -10.48 -10.77
CA GLN A 349 -17.13 -10.44 -11.86
C GLN A 349 -16.38 -9.11 -11.89
N TYR A 350 -17.02 -7.99 -11.56
CA TYR A 350 -16.37 -6.70 -11.42
C TYR A 350 -15.39 -6.68 -10.25
N LEU A 351 -15.79 -7.18 -9.08
CA LEU A 351 -14.95 -7.32 -7.89
C LEU A 351 -13.74 -8.22 -8.18
N TYR A 352 -13.98 -9.38 -8.81
CA TYR A 352 -12.92 -10.25 -9.30
C TYR A 352 -11.99 -9.53 -10.28
N ASN A 353 -12.53 -8.87 -11.30
CA ASN A 353 -11.75 -8.18 -12.34
C ASN A 353 -10.95 -6.99 -11.80
N ARG A 354 -11.50 -6.28 -10.80
CA ARG A 354 -10.98 -5.00 -10.34
C ARG A 354 -10.05 -5.17 -9.15
N TRP A 355 -10.43 -6.03 -8.22
CA TRP A 355 -9.80 -6.14 -6.91
C TRP A 355 -9.39 -7.57 -6.56
N ALA A 356 -9.82 -8.57 -7.33
CA ALA A 356 -9.64 -9.99 -7.03
C ALA A 356 -10.14 -10.37 -5.62
N SER A 357 -11.04 -9.57 -5.05
CA SER A 357 -11.60 -9.76 -3.72
C SER A 357 -12.76 -10.76 -3.72
N CYS A 358 -13.29 -11.07 -4.90
CA CYS A 358 -14.23 -12.16 -5.13
C CYS A 358 -13.65 -13.18 -6.12
N PRO A 359 -14.11 -14.44 -6.09
CA PRO A 359 -13.69 -15.44 -7.07
C PRO A 359 -14.25 -15.17 -8.47
N PRO A 360 -13.60 -15.68 -9.54
CA PRO A 360 -14.07 -15.50 -10.91
C PRO A 360 -15.44 -16.13 -11.13
N VAL A 361 -16.27 -15.48 -11.95
CA VAL A 361 -17.49 -16.13 -12.45
C VAL A 361 -17.10 -17.08 -13.58
N THR A 362 -17.13 -18.39 -13.33
CA THR A 362 -16.94 -19.40 -14.37
C THR A 362 -18.14 -19.38 -15.32
N ARG A 363 -18.00 -18.73 -16.49
CA ARG A 363 -19.00 -18.79 -17.56
C ARG A 363 -18.76 -20.00 -18.47
N VAL A 364 -19.82 -20.75 -18.73
CA VAL A 364 -20.03 -21.40 -20.04
C VAL A 364 -20.61 -20.33 -20.98
N PRO A 365 -20.17 -20.22 -22.25
CA PRO A 365 -20.68 -19.21 -23.18
C PRO A 365 -22.18 -19.40 -23.46
N GLY A 366 -23.01 -18.44 -23.02
CA GLY A 366 -24.42 -18.33 -23.41
C GLY A 366 -24.61 -17.24 -24.48
N ALA A 367 -25.50 -17.49 -25.44
CA ALA A 367 -25.75 -16.63 -26.60
C ALA A 367 -26.20 -15.20 -26.22
N LYS A 368 -25.74 -14.23 -27.01
CA LYS A 368 -26.16 -12.83 -26.93
C LYS A 368 -27.57 -12.69 -27.51
N VAL A 369 -28.48 -12.02 -26.81
CA VAL A 369 -29.80 -11.64 -27.34
C VAL A 369 -29.90 -10.11 -27.32
N TYR A 370 -30.50 -9.53 -28.36
CA TYR A 370 -30.68 -8.09 -28.50
C TYR A 370 -32.07 -7.69 -28.00
N PHE A 371 -32.15 -6.67 -27.15
CA PHE A 371 -33.39 -6.06 -26.69
C PHE A 371 -33.26 -4.53 -26.80
N ASP A 372 -34.16 -3.87 -27.51
CA ASP A 372 -34.19 -2.40 -27.70
C ASP A 372 -32.85 -1.71 -28.01
N GLY A 373 -32.02 -2.36 -28.84
CA GLY A 373 -30.73 -1.80 -29.26
C GLY A 373 -29.66 -1.76 -28.16
N VAL A 374 -29.94 -2.25 -26.95
CA VAL A 374 -28.98 -2.36 -25.85
C VAL A 374 -28.55 -3.82 -25.70
N ARG A 375 -27.24 -4.03 -25.51
CA ARG A 375 -26.68 -5.36 -25.22
C ARG A 375 -26.98 -5.72 -23.77
N ALA A 376 -27.90 -6.67 -23.54
CA ALA A 376 -28.17 -7.25 -22.23
C ALA A 376 -27.98 -8.78 -22.25
N TYR A 377 -27.63 -9.36 -21.10
CA TYR A 377 -27.53 -10.82 -20.93
C TYR A 377 -28.94 -11.39 -20.64
N GLY A 378 -29.43 -12.30 -21.48
CA GLY A 378 -30.80 -12.85 -21.39
C GLY A 378 -31.01 -13.93 -20.32
N GLU A 379 -32.26 -14.37 -20.15
CA GLU A 379 -32.79 -15.31 -19.12
C GLU A 379 -32.01 -16.61 -18.87
N ALA A 380 -31.18 -17.07 -19.82
CA ALA A 380 -30.27 -18.20 -19.59
C ALA A 380 -29.20 -17.92 -18.52
N ALA A 381 -29.01 -16.65 -18.12
CA ALA A 381 -28.16 -16.23 -17.01
C ALA A 381 -28.60 -16.86 -15.66
N ALA A 382 -29.85 -17.28 -15.51
CA ALA A 382 -30.38 -17.94 -14.32
C ALA A 382 -29.74 -19.32 -14.01
N SER A 383 -28.98 -19.89 -14.95
CA SER A 383 -28.22 -21.15 -14.75
C SER A 383 -26.73 -20.93 -14.45
N THR A 384 -26.28 -19.68 -14.44
CA THR A 384 -24.88 -19.33 -14.13
C THR A 384 -24.70 -19.41 -12.61
N LYS A 385 -23.87 -20.33 -12.12
CA LYS A 385 -23.47 -20.38 -10.71
C LYS A 385 -22.51 -19.24 -10.37
N CYS A 386 -23.01 -18.00 -10.38
CA CYS A 386 -22.28 -16.82 -9.92
C CYS A 386 -22.56 -16.59 -8.43
N ALA A 387 -22.16 -17.53 -7.58
CA ALA A 387 -22.14 -17.36 -6.13
C ALA A 387 -21.81 -18.71 -5.48
N SER A 388 -21.15 -18.66 -4.33
CA SER A 388 -21.24 -19.76 -3.37
C SER A 388 -22.70 -19.87 -2.89
N TRP A 389 -23.15 -21.07 -2.53
CA TRP A 389 -24.52 -21.28 -2.01
C TRP A 389 -24.91 -20.33 -0.87
N ARG A 390 -23.93 -19.80 -0.12
CA ARG A 390 -24.12 -18.89 1.00
C ARG A 390 -24.49 -17.46 0.59
N LEU A 391 -23.90 -16.93 -0.50
CA LEU A 391 -24.31 -15.63 -1.05
C LEU A 391 -25.70 -15.73 -1.69
N ILE A 392 -26.05 -16.91 -2.24
CA ILE A 392 -27.41 -17.17 -2.70
C ILE A 392 -28.39 -17.02 -1.54
N ASP A 393 -28.14 -17.65 -0.39
CA ASP A 393 -29.04 -17.57 0.78
C ASP A 393 -29.17 -16.15 1.38
N LYS A 394 -28.13 -15.30 1.26
CA LYS A 394 -28.15 -13.91 1.76
C LYS A 394 -28.87 -12.94 0.81
N TYR A 395 -28.69 -13.13 -0.50
CA TYR A 395 -29.18 -12.21 -1.54
C TYR A 395 -30.28 -12.82 -2.41
N THR A 396 -30.90 -13.93 -2.00
CA THR A 396 -32.01 -14.55 -2.71
C THR A 396 -33.06 -13.49 -3.03
N ASP A 397 -33.39 -13.38 -4.32
CA ASP A 397 -34.51 -12.65 -4.91
C ASP A 397 -34.24 -11.26 -5.53
N ARG A 398 -33.05 -11.03 -6.11
CA ARG A 398 -32.85 -9.95 -7.11
C ARG A 398 -32.60 -10.53 -8.51
N GLY A 399 -33.67 -10.88 -9.19
CA GLY A 399 -33.65 -11.13 -10.63
C GLY A 399 -33.27 -9.86 -11.43
N PRO A 400 -32.94 -9.98 -12.73
CA PRO A 400 -32.48 -8.87 -13.58
C PRO A 400 -33.51 -7.74 -13.83
N ASN A 401 -34.63 -7.71 -13.10
CA ASN A 401 -35.81 -6.90 -13.43
C ASN A 401 -36.38 -6.07 -12.26
N THR A 402 -35.66 -5.82 -11.17
CA THR A 402 -36.12 -4.87 -10.15
C THR A 402 -35.54 -3.48 -10.45
N PRO A 403 -36.32 -2.54 -11.04
CA PRO A 403 -35.88 -1.15 -11.12
C PRO A 403 -35.66 -0.59 -9.71
N PRO A 404 -34.80 0.43 -9.56
CA PRO A 404 -34.67 1.12 -8.27
C PRO A 404 -36.05 1.59 -7.83
N LEU A 405 -36.44 1.22 -6.61
CA LEU A 405 -37.71 1.65 -6.02
C LEU A 405 -37.76 3.18 -6.09
N PRO A 406 -38.74 3.79 -6.78
CA PRO A 406 -38.85 5.23 -6.80
C PRO A 406 -39.32 5.71 -5.42
N GLY A 407 -38.37 6.26 -4.66
CA GLY A 407 -38.62 7.14 -3.52
C GLY A 407 -39.41 6.55 -2.36
N SER A 408 -38.71 5.98 -1.37
CA SER A 408 -39.17 6.01 0.02
C SER A 408 -38.24 6.88 0.85
N ARG A 409 -38.52 8.18 0.87
CA ARG A 409 -38.40 8.92 2.13
C ARG A 409 -39.39 8.28 3.09
N ALA A 410 -38.91 7.48 4.03
CA ALA A 410 -39.65 7.17 5.24
C ALA A 410 -38.92 7.85 6.40
N ALA A 411 -39.62 8.79 7.01
CA ALA A 411 -39.17 9.55 8.16
C ALA A 411 -38.94 8.65 9.39
N ARG A 412 -37.72 8.67 9.94
CA ARG A 412 -37.37 9.16 11.28
C ARG A 412 -35.87 9.00 11.52
#